data_AF-A0A285IJX4-F1
#
_entry.id   AF-A0A285IJX4-F1
#
_cell.length_a   1.000
_cell.length_b   1.000
_cell.length_c   1.000
_cell.angle_alpha   90.00
_cell.angle_beta   90.00
_cell.angle_gamma   90.00
#
_symmetry.space_group_name_H-M   'P 1'
#
loop_
_entity.id
_entity.type
_entity.pdbx_description
1 polymer ?
#
loop_
_entity_poly.entity_id
_entity_poly.type
_entity_poly.pdbx_seq_one_letter_code
_entity_poly.pdbx_strand_id
1 'polypeptide(L)'
;MSATLHGVAVIQQLARLSSDQLDACREVVEKLDDLCSFRLLPASDHLDLDWASAPLLRAFELARFPEPAAALLRHAIGGDSEINPAYRDVPDSIFEHPVTALEPVRVAEVATALAAAQTPELEGHLDSYLRHHLGALRDFYTEAADRALAVALWWD
;
A
#
# COMPACT_ATOMS: atom_id res chain seq x y z
N MET A 1 -0.62 19.20 34.12
CA MET A 1 0.22 18.30 33.33
C MET A 1 -0.56 18.00 32.07
N SER A 2 -0.26 18.73 30.98
CA SER A 2 -0.95 18.58 29.71
C SER A 2 -0.24 17.47 28.94
N ALA A 3 -0.91 16.34 28.71
CA ALA A 3 -0.44 15.36 27.76
C ALA A 3 -0.57 15.99 26.37
N THR A 4 0.57 16.30 25.75
CA THR A 4 0.60 16.60 24.32
C THR A 4 0.23 15.31 23.60
N LEU A 5 -1.03 15.18 23.18
CA LEU A 5 -1.38 14.26 22.10
C LEU A 5 -0.58 14.73 20.88
N HIS A 6 0.61 14.16 20.67
CA HIS A 6 1.18 14.12 19.33
C HIS A 6 0.19 13.29 18.53
N GLY A 7 -0.61 13.92 17.68
CA GLY A 7 -1.44 13.19 16.73
C GLY A 7 -0.50 12.32 15.91
N VAL A 8 -0.57 11.01 16.11
CA VAL A 8 0.16 10.05 15.27
C VAL A 8 -0.44 10.20 13.88
N ALA A 9 0.40 10.54 12.90
CA ALA A 9 -0.04 10.60 11.53
C ALA A 9 -0.22 9.16 11.06
N VAL A 10 -1.46 8.72 10.89
CA VAL A 10 -1.77 7.40 10.35
C VAL A 10 -1.50 7.43 8.86
N ILE A 11 -0.42 6.78 8.44
CA ILE A 11 0.08 6.75 7.06
C ILE A 11 0.01 5.33 6.52
N GLN A 12 -0.14 5.20 5.20
CA GLN A 12 -0.17 3.89 4.57
C GLN A 12 1.21 3.54 4.02
N GLN A 13 1.70 2.38 4.42
CA GLN A 13 2.96 1.80 3.97
C GLN A 13 2.70 0.64 3.02
N LEU A 14 3.52 0.54 1.98
CA LEU A 14 3.56 -0.58 1.06
C LEU A 14 4.96 -1.17 1.03
N ALA A 15 5.07 -2.49 0.83
CA ALA A 15 6.34 -3.17 0.67
C ALA A 15 6.30 -4.25 -0.42
N ARG A 16 7.34 -4.30 -1.26
CA ARG A 16 7.52 -5.36 -2.27
C ARG A 16 8.22 -6.57 -1.67
N LEU A 17 7.62 -7.74 -1.82
CA LEU A 17 8.12 -8.99 -1.24
C LEU A 17 8.26 -10.06 -2.32
N SER A 18 9.26 -10.92 -2.22
CA SER A 18 9.21 -12.19 -2.96
C SER A 18 8.09 -13.10 -2.40
N SER A 19 7.65 -14.09 -3.18
CA SER A 19 6.69 -15.08 -2.67
C SER A 19 7.20 -15.81 -1.43
N ASP A 20 8.48 -16.19 -1.39
CA ASP A 20 9.09 -16.83 -0.22
C ASP A 20 9.05 -15.93 1.03
N GLN A 21 9.27 -14.61 0.86
CA GLN A 21 9.18 -13.66 1.96
C GLN A 21 7.74 -13.47 2.44
N LEU A 22 6.77 -13.42 1.51
CA LEU A 22 5.35 -13.36 1.85
C LEU A 22 4.92 -14.62 2.63
N ASP A 23 5.33 -15.81 2.18
CA ASP A 23 5.02 -17.07 2.85
C ASP A 23 5.65 -17.13 4.25
N ALA A 24 6.90 -16.66 4.41
CA ALA A 24 7.51 -16.52 5.72
C ALA A 24 6.73 -15.57 6.65
N CYS A 25 6.21 -14.45 6.13
CA CYS A 25 5.39 -13.52 6.91
C CYS A 25 4.04 -14.14 7.31
N ARG A 26 3.45 -14.98 6.46
CA ARG A 26 2.20 -15.71 6.74
C ARG A 26 2.36 -16.71 7.87
N GLU A 27 3.52 -17.37 7.96
CA GLU A 27 3.77 -18.42 8.94
C GLU A 27 4.33 -17.89 10.27
N VAL A 28 5.16 -16.84 10.22
CA VAL A 28 5.95 -16.39 11.36
C VAL A 28 5.62 -14.94 11.71
N VAL A 29 5.01 -14.74 12.88
CA VAL A 29 4.59 -13.41 13.40
C VAL A 29 5.77 -12.43 13.44
N GLU A 30 6.94 -12.86 13.91
CA GLU A 30 8.15 -12.03 13.98
C GLU A 30 8.62 -11.57 12.59
N LYS A 31 8.39 -12.36 11.53
CA LYS A 31 8.72 -11.94 10.16
C LYS A 31 7.79 -10.84 9.65
N LEU A 32 6.51 -10.91 10.00
CA LEU A 32 5.58 -9.84 9.71
C LEU A 32 5.91 -8.58 10.54
N ASP A 33 6.33 -8.74 11.81
CA ASP A 33 6.81 -7.63 12.64
C ASP A 33 8.03 -6.94 12.03
N ASP A 34 9.02 -7.72 11.59
CA ASP A 34 10.21 -7.18 10.92
C ASP A 34 9.87 -6.46 9.62
N LEU A 35 8.83 -6.92 8.89
CA LEU A 35 8.34 -6.24 7.69
C LEU A 35 7.74 -4.88 8.03
N CYS A 36 6.79 -4.85 8.96
CA CYS A 36 6.11 -3.62 9.40
C CYS A 36 7.06 -2.64 10.09
N SER A 37 8.13 -3.15 10.73
CA SER A 37 9.18 -2.35 11.36
C SER A 37 10.32 -1.95 10.41
N PHE A 38 10.19 -2.17 9.10
CA PHE A 38 11.20 -1.82 8.09
C PHE A 38 12.57 -2.50 8.28
N ARG A 39 12.61 -3.64 8.97
CA ARG A 39 13.84 -4.42 9.24
C ARG A 39 14.03 -5.58 8.26
N LEU A 40 12.96 -6.04 7.60
CA LEU A 40 13.01 -7.21 6.71
C LEU A 40 13.59 -6.89 5.33
N LEU A 41 13.36 -5.69 4.82
CA LEU A 41 13.61 -5.31 3.43
C LEU A 41 14.46 -4.04 3.33
N PRO A 42 15.17 -3.83 2.21
CA PRO A 42 15.83 -2.55 1.96
C PRO A 42 14.79 -1.44 1.79
N ALA A 43 15.13 -0.21 2.18
CA ALA A 43 14.26 0.95 2.05
C ALA A 43 13.75 1.19 0.62
N SER A 44 14.50 0.76 -0.39
CA SER A 44 14.10 0.85 -1.80
C SER A 44 12.89 -0.01 -2.15
N ASP A 45 12.53 -1.00 -1.34
CA ASP A 45 11.35 -1.86 -1.56
C ASP A 45 10.12 -1.41 -0.76
N HIS A 46 10.19 -0.24 -0.10
CA HIS A 46 9.07 0.39 0.58
C HIS A 46 8.54 1.61 -0.19
N LEU A 47 7.26 1.88 -0.01
CA LEU A 47 6.61 3.12 -0.42
C LEU A 47 5.73 3.63 0.73
N ASP A 48 5.98 4.87 1.12
CA ASP A 48 5.15 5.63 2.03
C ASP A 48 4.18 6.49 1.20
N LEU A 49 2.88 6.31 1.42
CA LEU A 49 1.85 7.10 0.76
C LEU A 49 1.44 8.34 1.57
N ASP A 50 2.05 8.60 2.72
CA ASP A 50 1.66 9.67 3.64
C ASP A 50 0.13 9.62 3.85
N TRP A 51 -0.57 10.72 3.64
CA TRP A 51 -2.05 10.79 3.67
C TRP A 51 -2.69 10.67 2.29
N ALA A 52 -1.97 10.21 1.26
CA ALA A 52 -2.46 10.18 -0.12
C ALA A 52 -3.42 9.03 -0.42
N SER A 53 -3.45 7.96 0.39
CA SER A 53 -4.29 6.77 0.15
C SER A 53 -5.78 7.12 -0.05
N ALA A 54 -6.41 7.80 0.89
CA ALA A 54 -7.82 8.19 0.79
C ALA A 54 -8.11 9.21 -0.34
N PRO A 55 -7.33 10.28 -0.51
CA PRO A 55 -7.44 11.17 -1.67
C PRO A 55 -7.27 10.47 -3.03
N LEU A 56 -6.34 9.51 -3.16
CA LEU A 56 -6.14 8.74 -4.39
C LEU A 56 -7.34 7.85 -4.70
N LEU A 57 -7.87 7.12 -3.70
CA LEU A 57 -9.11 6.36 -3.87
C LEU A 57 -10.25 7.26 -4.35
N ARG A 58 -10.40 8.43 -3.73
CA ARG A 58 -11.45 9.37 -4.12
C ARG A 58 -11.25 9.90 -5.54
N ALA A 59 -10.01 10.17 -5.94
CA ALA A 59 -9.66 10.57 -7.29
C ALA A 59 -10.03 9.47 -8.32
N PHE A 60 -9.77 8.20 -8.00
CA PHE A 60 -10.15 7.08 -8.87
C PHE A 60 -11.67 6.93 -9.03
N GLU A 61 -12.43 7.10 -7.95
CA GLU A 61 -13.90 7.10 -8.01
C GLU A 61 -14.46 8.21 -8.90
N LEU A 62 -13.89 9.42 -8.79
CA LEU A 62 -14.34 10.59 -9.56
C LEU A 62 -13.96 10.49 -11.05
N ALA A 63 -12.88 9.79 -11.37
CA ALA A 63 -12.43 9.56 -12.74
C ALA A 63 -13.34 8.60 -13.54
N ARG A 64 -14.34 7.96 -12.91
CA ARG A 64 -15.35 7.10 -13.55
C ARG A 64 -14.77 5.98 -14.43
N PHE A 65 -13.74 5.30 -13.94
CA PHE A 65 -13.21 4.11 -14.60
C PHE A 65 -14.29 3.02 -14.74
N PRO A 66 -14.20 2.15 -15.77
CA PRO A 66 -14.99 0.92 -15.81
C PRO A 66 -14.78 0.11 -14.53
N GLU A 67 -15.85 -0.51 -14.00
CA GLU A 67 -15.80 -1.22 -12.70
C GLU A 67 -14.64 -2.21 -12.55
N PRO A 68 -14.26 -3.03 -13.56
CA PRO A 68 -13.10 -3.90 -13.43
C PRO A 68 -11.79 -3.15 -13.15
N ALA A 69 -11.58 -1.99 -13.81
CA ALA A 69 -10.42 -1.15 -13.57
C ALA A 69 -10.52 -0.42 -12.23
N ALA A 70 -11.71 0.07 -11.87
CA ALA A 70 -11.94 0.71 -10.57
C ALA A 70 -11.69 -0.27 -9.41
N ALA A 71 -12.06 -1.55 -9.55
CA ALA A 71 -11.78 -2.59 -8.57
C ALA A 71 -10.26 -2.82 -8.39
N LEU A 72 -9.50 -2.89 -9.49
CA LEU A 72 -8.04 -3.01 -9.43
C LEU A 72 -7.39 -1.80 -8.76
N LEU A 73 -7.86 -0.59 -9.06
CA LEU A 73 -7.37 0.63 -8.42
C LEU A 73 -7.70 0.67 -6.92
N ARG A 74 -8.84 0.11 -6.51
CA ARG A 74 -9.15 -0.10 -5.08
C ARG A 74 -8.20 -1.09 -4.43
N HIS A 75 -7.84 -2.18 -5.11
CA HIS A 75 -6.86 -3.15 -4.60
C HIS A 75 -5.46 -2.55 -4.42
N ALA A 76 -5.05 -1.58 -5.25
CA ALA A 76 -3.77 -0.89 -5.13
C ALA A 76 -3.55 -0.19 -3.77
N ILE A 77 -4.65 0.08 -3.05
CA ILE A 77 -4.64 0.83 -1.78
C ILE A 77 -5.26 -0.02 -0.66
N GLY A 78 -6.26 -0.85 -0.96
CA GLY A 78 -6.93 -1.69 0.03
C GLY A 78 -6.26 -3.05 0.29
N GLY A 79 -5.35 -3.47 -0.59
CA GLY A 79 -4.86 -4.85 -0.62
C GLY A 79 -5.95 -5.86 -0.99
N ASP A 80 -5.74 -7.13 -0.63
CA ASP A 80 -6.69 -8.22 -0.92
C ASP A 80 -6.79 -9.20 0.25
N SER A 81 -5.73 -9.98 0.51
CA SER A 81 -5.75 -11.02 1.55
C SER A 81 -4.95 -10.60 2.78
N GLU A 82 -5.47 -10.83 3.98
CA GLU A 82 -4.74 -10.59 5.23
C GLU A 82 -3.51 -11.50 5.36
N ILE A 83 -2.40 -10.92 5.83
CA ILE A 83 -1.17 -11.62 6.18
C ILE A 83 -1.22 -11.91 7.68
N ASN A 84 -1.15 -13.19 8.04
CA ASN A 84 -0.96 -13.68 9.40
C ASN A 84 -1.87 -13.00 10.46
N PRO A 85 -3.15 -13.41 10.57
CA PRO A 85 -4.10 -12.81 11.52
C PRO A 85 -3.66 -12.82 12.99
N ALA A 86 -2.73 -13.70 13.38
CA ALA A 86 -2.17 -13.75 14.73
C ALA A 86 -1.33 -12.50 15.07
N TYR A 87 -0.88 -11.74 14.07
CA TYR A 87 -0.13 -10.50 14.28
C TYR A 87 -0.95 -9.41 14.96
N ARG A 88 -2.29 -9.49 14.91
CA ARG A 88 -3.20 -8.58 15.64
C ARG A 88 -2.99 -8.61 17.16
N ASP A 89 -2.45 -9.70 17.69
CA ASP A 89 -2.19 -9.86 19.12
C ASP A 89 -0.82 -9.29 19.55
N VAL A 90 -0.01 -8.77 18.61
CA VAL A 90 1.27 -8.12 18.92
C VAL A 90 1.01 -6.69 19.42
N PRO A 91 1.36 -6.37 20.68
CA PRO A 91 1.15 -5.04 21.24
C PRO A 91 1.93 -3.98 20.48
N ASP A 92 1.34 -2.80 20.31
CA ASP A 92 1.98 -1.61 19.72
C ASP A 92 2.55 -1.83 18.30
N SER A 93 1.97 -2.77 17.53
CA SER A 93 2.47 -3.18 16.21
C SER A 93 2.00 -2.29 15.05
N ILE A 94 0.70 -2.27 14.77
CA ILE A 94 0.07 -1.54 13.65
C ILE A 94 -1.28 -0.96 14.07
N PHE A 95 -1.72 0.09 13.36
CA PHE A 95 -2.94 0.80 13.70
C PHE A 95 -4.21 0.06 13.21
N GLU A 96 -4.84 -0.75 14.08
CA GLU A 96 -6.21 -1.34 14.00
C GLU A 96 -6.62 -2.08 12.70
N HIS A 97 -5.78 -2.05 11.66
CA HIS A 97 -6.06 -2.56 10.33
C HIS A 97 -5.18 -3.78 10.08
N PRO A 98 -5.71 -4.83 9.44
CA PRO A 98 -4.89 -5.98 9.09
C PRO A 98 -3.78 -5.58 8.12
N VAL A 99 -2.60 -6.20 8.24
CA VAL A 99 -1.63 -6.19 7.14
C VAL A 99 -2.22 -7.04 6.03
N THR A 100 -2.28 -6.51 4.82
CA THR A 100 -2.82 -7.24 3.66
C THR A 100 -1.79 -7.38 2.57
N ALA A 101 -2.00 -8.33 1.65
CA ALA A 101 -1.14 -8.55 0.51
C ALA A 101 -1.94 -8.69 -0.79
N LEU A 102 -1.29 -8.27 -1.87
CA LEU A 102 -1.60 -8.66 -3.25
C LEU A 102 -0.57 -9.67 -3.72
N GLU A 103 -1.04 -10.78 -4.27
CA GLU A 103 -0.18 -11.76 -4.94
C GLU A 103 0.41 -11.21 -6.24
N PRO A 104 1.55 -11.74 -6.74
CA PRO A 104 2.24 -11.22 -7.93
C PRO A 104 1.35 -11.07 -9.17
N VAL A 105 0.44 -12.01 -9.39
CA VAL A 105 -0.52 -11.94 -10.51
C VAL A 105 -1.42 -10.72 -10.38
N ARG A 106 -1.92 -10.44 -9.17
CA ARG A 106 -2.77 -9.28 -8.91
C ARG A 106 -1.97 -7.99 -8.99
N VAL A 107 -0.72 -7.99 -8.53
CA VAL A 107 0.20 -6.84 -8.67
C VAL A 107 0.36 -6.45 -10.14
N ALA A 108 0.53 -7.41 -11.05
CA ALA A 108 0.64 -7.14 -12.49
C ALA A 108 -0.66 -6.55 -13.09
N GLU A 109 -1.83 -7.02 -12.67
CA GLU A 109 -3.12 -6.45 -13.08
C GLU A 109 -3.29 -5.01 -12.58
N VAL A 110 -2.92 -4.75 -11.32
CA VAL A 110 -2.95 -3.42 -10.72
C VAL A 110 -1.99 -2.47 -11.43
N ALA A 111 -0.76 -2.90 -11.71
CA ALA A 111 0.21 -2.11 -12.47
C ALA A 111 -0.35 -1.69 -13.84
N THR A 112 -1.01 -2.62 -14.54
CA THR A 112 -1.66 -2.35 -15.83
C THR A 112 -2.79 -1.32 -15.67
N ALA A 113 -3.64 -1.46 -14.65
CA ALA A 113 -4.72 -0.52 -14.38
C ALA A 113 -4.21 0.89 -14.01
N LEU A 114 -3.16 0.96 -13.18
CA LEU A 114 -2.51 2.22 -12.79
C LEU A 114 -1.87 2.92 -13.99
N ALA A 115 -1.22 2.18 -14.89
CA ALA A 115 -0.66 2.73 -16.12
C ALA A 115 -1.73 3.31 -17.05
N ALA A 116 -2.90 2.69 -17.11
CA ALA A 116 -4.04 3.17 -17.89
C ALA A 116 -4.84 4.30 -17.20
N ALA A 117 -4.67 4.49 -15.89
CA ALA A 117 -5.39 5.51 -15.16
C ALA A 117 -5.02 6.92 -15.68
N GLN A 118 -6.00 7.80 -15.82
CA GLN A 118 -5.73 9.22 -16.02
C GLN A 118 -5.70 9.91 -14.65
N THR A 119 -4.76 10.82 -14.46
CA THR A 119 -4.76 11.63 -13.25
C THR A 119 -5.84 12.70 -13.40
N PRO A 120 -6.85 12.78 -12.52
CA PRO A 120 -7.81 13.87 -12.59
C PRO A 120 -7.08 15.21 -12.44
N GLU A 121 -7.51 16.21 -13.22
CA GLU A 121 -7.03 17.57 -13.05
C GLU A 121 -7.69 18.18 -11.80
N LEU A 122 -6.87 18.49 -10.81
CA LEU A 122 -7.27 19.25 -9.63
C LEU A 122 -6.61 20.64 -9.67
N GLU A 123 -7.12 21.56 -8.86
CA GLU A 123 -6.55 22.91 -8.75
C GLU A 123 -5.55 22.99 -7.60
N GLY A 124 -4.43 23.69 -7.83
CA GLY A 124 -3.49 24.12 -6.79
C GLY A 124 -2.60 23.01 -6.21
N HIS A 125 -2.16 23.17 -4.97
CA HIS A 125 -1.15 22.30 -4.34
C HIS A 125 -1.59 20.84 -4.17
N LEU A 126 -2.90 20.61 -4.02
CA LEU A 126 -3.46 19.26 -3.92
C LEU A 126 -3.21 18.46 -5.20
N ASP A 127 -3.26 19.12 -6.36
CA ASP A 127 -3.00 18.51 -7.65
C ASP A 127 -1.56 18.00 -7.76
N SER A 128 -0.59 18.85 -7.42
CA SER A 128 0.82 18.44 -7.41
C SER A 128 1.10 17.31 -6.42
N TYR A 129 0.43 17.34 -5.27
CA TYR A 129 0.56 16.30 -4.24
C TYR A 129 0.04 14.95 -4.73
N LEU A 130 -1.17 14.90 -5.31
CA LEU A 130 -1.74 13.64 -5.81
C LEU A 130 -1.04 13.13 -7.06
N ARG A 131 -0.58 14.02 -7.96
CA ARG A 131 0.22 13.59 -9.12
C ARG A 131 1.54 12.95 -8.68
N HIS A 132 2.20 13.52 -7.68
CA HIS A 132 3.42 12.95 -7.12
C HIS A 132 3.18 11.55 -6.56
N HIS A 133 2.18 11.38 -5.69
CA HIS A 133 1.90 10.09 -5.05
C HIS A 133 1.35 9.05 -6.04
N LEU A 134 0.54 9.46 -7.02
CA LEU A 134 0.10 8.56 -8.09
C LEU A 134 1.28 8.11 -8.98
N GLY A 135 2.22 9.01 -9.26
CA GLY A 135 3.45 8.67 -9.96
C GLY A 135 4.29 7.65 -9.19
N ALA A 136 4.52 7.92 -7.90
CA ALA A 136 5.24 6.99 -7.02
C ALA A 136 4.54 5.62 -6.93
N LEU A 137 3.22 5.59 -6.79
CA LEU A 137 2.43 4.36 -6.75
C LEU A 137 2.53 3.57 -8.07
N ARG A 138 2.50 4.26 -9.22
CA ARG A 138 2.71 3.64 -10.54
C ARG A 138 4.07 2.99 -10.64
N ASP A 139 5.12 3.77 -10.39
CA ASP A 139 6.50 3.29 -10.50
C ASP A 139 6.72 2.11 -9.56
N PHE A 140 6.14 2.18 -8.36
CA PHE A 140 6.22 1.12 -7.37
C PHE A 140 5.59 -0.20 -7.85
N TYR A 141 4.36 -0.15 -8.36
CA TYR A 141 3.64 -1.32 -8.88
C TYR A 141 4.22 -1.84 -10.19
N THR A 142 4.72 -0.97 -11.07
CA THR A 142 5.41 -1.37 -12.31
C THR A 142 6.65 -2.19 -11.98
N GLU A 143 7.52 -1.68 -11.11
CA GLU A 143 8.73 -2.40 -10.69
C GLU A 143 8.38 -3.71 -9.95
N ALA A 144 7.32 -3.73 -9.14
CA ALA A 144 6.85 -4.95 -8.49
C ALA A 144 6.39 -6.00 -9.51
N ALA A 145 5.64 -5.58 -10.54
CA ALA A 145 5.17 -6.46 -11.60
C ALA A 145 6.33 -7.00 -12.44
N ASP A 146 7.29 -6.15 -12.82
CA ASP A 146 8.46 -6.53 -13.62
C ASP A 146 9.35 -7.55 -12.90
N ARG A 147 9.42 -7.46 -11.57
CA ARG A 147 10.15 -8.39 -10.71
C ARG A 147 9.31 -9.59 -10.22
N ALA A 148 8.05 -9.68 -10.63
CA ALA A 148 7.08 -10.69 -10.17
C ALA A 148 6.96 -10.79 -8.64
N LEU A 149 6.89 -9.64 -7.98
CA LEU A 149 6.80 -9.52 -6.52
C LEU A 149 5.35 -9.37 -6.04
N ALA A 150 5.11 -9.83 -4.82
CA ALA A 150 3.92 -9.48 -4.05
C ALA A 150 4.05 -8.06 -3.48
N VAL A 151 2.92 -7.47 -3.08
CA VAL A 151 2.88 -6.19 -2.36
C VAL A 151 2.11 -6.36 -1.07
N ALA A 152 2.76 -6.09 0.07
CA ALA A 152 2.10 -5.97 1.36
C ALA A 152 1.75 -4.51 1.68
N LEU A 153 0.68 -4.30 2.43
CA LEU A 153 0.15 -3.00 2.82
C LEU A 153 -0.23 -2.99 4.30
N TRP A 154 0.11 -1.93 5.03
CA TRP A 154 -0.33 -1.71 6.41
C TRP A 154 -0.45 -0.22 6.72
N TRP A 155 -1.01 0.07 7.89
CA TRP A 155 -1.14 1.42 8.43
C TRP A 155 -0.26 1.55 9.67
N ASP A 156 0.60 2.56 9.66
CA ASP A 156 1.55 2.93 10.73
C ASP A 156 1.16 4.30 11.31
#